data_AF-A0A942ACK7-F1
#
_entry.id   AF-A0A942ACK7-F1
#
_cell.length_a   1.000
_cell.length_b   1.000
_cell.length_c   1.000
_cell.angle_alpha   90.00
_cell.angle_beta   90.00
_cell.angle_gamma   90.00
#
_symmetry.space_group_name_H-M   'P 1'
#
loop_
_entity.id
_entity.type
_entity.pdbx_description
1 polymer ?
#
loop_
_entity_poly.entity_id
_entity_poly.type
_entity_poly.pdbx_seq_one_letter_code
_entity_poly.pdbx_strand_id
1 'polypeptide(L)'
;IEKDSSPTLTTELEDKEREYNQLYQALHKLPEQCKQVFTLCCLQDMKYQEAADYLGISINTVRTQMGRAYKILRNSLDSKSFLNLLFLRFLK
;
A
#
# COMPACT_ATOMS: atom_id res chain seq x y z
N ILE A 1 46.72 -9.64 1.92
CA ILE A 1 46.74 -8.20 2.19
C ILE A 1 45.52 -7.62 1.50
N GLU A 2 44.56 -7.24 2.35
CA GLU A 2 43.45 -6.28 2.18
C GLU A 2 42.59 -6.31 0.90
N LYS A 3 41.33 -6.71 1.07
CA LYS A 3 40.14 -5.83 1.20
C LYS A 3 39.00 -6.70 1.74
N ASP A 4 38.77 -6.78 3.04
CA ASP A 4 38.00 -5.84 3.87
C ASP A 4 36.72 -5.27 3.23
N SER A 5 35.62 -5.39 3.98
CA SER A 5 34.33 -4.66 3.86
C SER A 5 33.41 -5.09 2.69
N SER A 6 32.15 -5.55 2.83
CA SER A 6 31.14 -5.43 3.88
C SER A 6 30.02 -6.47 3.62
N PRO A 7 29.64 -7.37 4.56
CA PRO A 7 28.47 -8.24 4.40
C PRO A 7 27.13 -7.53 4.68
N THR A 8 27.16 -6.25 5.08
CA THR A 8 25.98 -5.54 5.61
C THR A 8 25.06 -5.00 4.51
N LEU A 9 25.57 -4.77 3.28
CA LEU A 9 24.82 -4.07 2.22
C LEU A 9 23.84 -4.98 1.45
N THR A 10 24.09 -6.29 1.39
CA THR A 10 23.24 -7.25 0.67
C THR A 10 21.95 -7.55 1.42
N THR A 11 21.99 -7.63 2.75
CA THR A 11 20.84 -7.99 3.57
C THR A 11 19.76 -6.90 3.61
N GLU A 12 20.16 -5.63 3.64
CA GLU A 12 19.20 -4.51 3.70
C GLU A 12 18.39 -4.32 2.40
N LEU A 13 19.00 -4.62 1.26
CA LEU A 13 18.33 -4.57 -0.04
C LEU A 13 17.34 -5.73 -0.21
N GLU A 14 17.73 -6.94 0.21
CA GLU A 14 16.86 -8.11 0.21
C GLU A 14 15.64 -7.93 1.12
N ASP A 15 15.80 -7.27 2.27
CA ASP A 15 14.70 -7.02 3.19
C ASP A 15 13.72 -5.97 2.66
N LYS A 16 14.22 -4.90 2.01
CA LYS A 16 13.37 -3.95 1.29
C LYS A 16 12.62 -4.60 0.13
N GLU A 17 13.27 -5.49 -0.61
CA GLU A 17 12.65 -6.21 -1.72
C GLU A 17 11.57 -7.18 -1.22
N ARG A 18 11.79 -7.83 -0.06
CA ARG A 18 10.76 -8.64 0.61
C ARG A 18 9.55 -7.79 1.04
N GLU A 19 9.76 -6.65 1.69
CA GLU A 19 8.67 -5.75 2.09
C GLU A 19 7.89 -5.22 0.86
N TYR A 20 8.59 -4.86 -0.22
CA TYR A 20 7.95 -4.43 -1.47
C TYR A 20 7.12 -5.54 -2.12
N ASN A 21 7.65 -6.77 -2.18
CA ASN A 21 6.95 -7.92 -2.73
C ASN A 21 5.69 -8.27 -1.92
N GLN A 22 5.74 -8.19 -0.60
CA GLN A 22 4.56 -8.38 0.27
C GLN A 22 3.48 -7.34 -0.02
N LEU A 23 3.87 -6.06 -0.15
CA LEU A 23 2.95 -4.99 -0.50
C LEU A 23 2.32 -5.22 -1.88
N TYR A 24 3.14 -5.58 -2.86
CA TYR A 24 2.68 -5.83 -4.23
C TYR A 24 1.70 -7.00 -4.29
N GLN A 25 1.99 -8.10 -3.59
CA GLN A 25 1.07 -9.24 -3.49
C GLN A 25 -0.24 -8.87 -2.78
N ALA A 26 -0.18 -8.08 -1.71
CA ALA A 26 -1.37 -7.59 -1.02
C ALA A 26 -2.23 -6.69 -1.91
N LEU A 27 -1.60 -5.85 -2.75
CA LEU A 27 -2.29 -5.02 -3.74
C LEU A 27 -2.93 -5.84 -4.85
N HIS A 28 -2.33 -6.96 -5.27
CA HIS A 28 -2.91 -7.89 -6.25
C HIS A 28 -4.09 -8.69 -5.71
N LYS A 29 -4.21 -8.85 -4.38
CA LYS A 29 -5.38 -9.47 -3.75
C LYS A 29 -6.59 -8.54 -3.69
N LEU A 30 -6.41 -7.24 -3.98
CA LEU A 30 -7.52 -6.29 -4.02
C LEU A 30 -8.34 -6.52 -5.30
N PRO A 31 -9.67 -6.58 -5.20
CA PRO A 31 -10.53 -6.47 -6.38
C PRO A 31 -10.22 -5.17 -7.13
N GLU A 32 -10.30 -5.20 -8.46
CA GLU A 32 -9.95 -4.05 -9.32
C GLU A 32 -10.57 -2.72 -8.86
N GLN A 33 -11.86 -2.73 -8.50
CA GLN A 33 -12.52 -1.53 -8.01
C GLN A 33 -11.98 -1.02 -6.66
N CYS A 34 -11.58 -1.92 -5.75
CA CYS A 34 -10.94 -1.54 -4.49
C CYS A 34 -9.54 -0.97 -4.73
N LYS A 35 -8.81 -1.57 -5.67
CA LYS A 35 -7.47 -1.13 -6.06
C LYS A 35 -7.51 0.26 -6.68
N GLN A 36 -8.43 0.51 -7.61
CA GLN A 36 -8.62 1.83 -8.22
C GLN A 36 -8.92 2.91 -7.18
N VAL A 37 -9.92 2.68 -6.32
CA VAL A 37 -10.28 3.64 -5.27
C VAL A 37 -9.11 3.90 -4.32
N PHE A 38 -8.40 2.84 -3.92
CA PHE A 38 -7.22 2.95 -3.06
C PHE A 38 -6.09 3.75 -3.73
N THR A 39 -5.80 3.49 -5.01
CA THR A 39 -4.79 4.23 -5.79
C THR A 39 -5.12 5.72 -5.87
N LEU A 40 -6.37 6.08 -6.20
CA LEU A 40 -6.77 7.49 -6.27
C LEU A 40 -6.62 8.19 -4.90
N CYS A 41 -7.07 7.54 -3.83
CA CYS A 41 -7.07 8.16 -2.49
C CYS A 41 -5.69 8.15 -1.80
N CYS A 42 -4.82 7.19 -2.11
CA CYS A 42 -3.54 7.00 -1.42
C CYS A 42 -2.32 7.40 -2.24
N LEU A 43 -2.37 7.28 -3.58
CA LEU A 43 -1.25 7.65 -4.46
C LEU A 43 -1.44 9.02 -5.11
N GLN A 44 -2.69 9.41 -5.38
CA GLN A 44 -3.02 10.71 -5.98
C GLN A 44 -3.57 11.72 -4.96
N ASP A 45 -3.58 11.36 -3.67
CA ASP A 45 -4.08 12.19 -2.56
C ASP A 45 -5.48 12.79 -2.80
N MET A 46 -6.31 12.13 -3.62
CA MET A 46 -7.66 12.58 -3.92
C MET A 46 -8.57 12.40 -2.71
N LYS A 47 -9.46 13.37 -2.48
CA LYS A 47 -10.53 13.23 -1.50
C LYS A 47 -11.52 12.16 -1.95
N TYR A 48 -12.20 11.55 -0.99
CA TYR A 48 -13.21 10.52 -1.31
C TYR A 48 -14.32 11.03 -2.25
N GLN A 49 -14.68 12.31 -2.15
CA GLN A 49 -15.64 12.93 -3.06
C GLN A 49 -15.06 13.02 -4.48
N GLU A 50 -13.83 13.50 -4.64
CA GLU A 50 -13.17 13.63 -5.95
C GLU A 50 -12.99 12.26 -6.61
N ALA A 51 -12.62 11.23 -5.83
CA ALA A 51 -12.53 9.86 -6.32
C ALA A 51 -13.91 9.30 -6.72
N ALA A 52 -14.97 9.67 -6.00
CA ALA A 52 -16.34 9.27 -6.31
C ALA A 52 -16.78 9.89 -7.65
N ASP A 53 -16.53 11.19 -7.81
CA ASP A 53 -16.86 11.95 -9.01
C ASP A 53 -16.05 11.45 -10.23
N TYR A 54 -14.76 11.16 -10.04
CA TYR A 54 -13.87 10.63 -11.08
C TYR A 54 -14.30 9.24 -11.57
N LEU A 55 -14.72 8.36 -10.66
CA LEU A 55 -15.16 7.00 -10.98
C LEU A 55 -16.64 6.91 -11.35
N GLY A 56 -17.41 7.99 -11.20
CA GLY A 56 -18.87 8.00 -11.42
C GLY A 56 -19.64 7.11 -10.44
N ILE A 57 -19.15 6.94 -9.21
CA ILE A 57 -19.77 6.12 -8.17
C ILE A 57 -20.17 6.97 -6.96
N SER A 58 -20.98 6.42 -6.04
CA SER A 58 -21.32 7.14 -4.81
C SER A 58 -20.14 7.23 -3.84
N ILE A 59 -20.06 8.31 -3.05
CA ILE A 59 -19.08 8.44 -1.95
C ILE A 59 -19.19 7.29 -0.94
N ASN A 60 -20.39 6.74 -0.74
CA ASN A 60 -20.61 5.57 0.12
C ASN A 60 -19.97 4.30 -0.48
N THR A 61 -20.00 4.17 -1.81
CA THR A 61 -19.29 3.11 -2.53
C THR A 61 -17.78 3.28 -2.34
N VAL A 62 -17.24 4.49 -2.51
CA VAL A 62 -15.82 4.78 -2.24
C VAL A 62 -15.43 4.37 -0.82
N ARG A 63 -16.19 4.79 0.19
CA ARG A 63 -15.92 4.43 1.60
C ARG A 63 -15.97 2.92 1.83
N THR A 64 -16.94 2.23 1.21
CA THR A 64 -17.07 0.77 1.30
C THR A 64 -15.88 0.06 0.65
N GLN A 65 -15.46 0.51 -0.52
CA GLN A 65 -14.32 -0.06 -1.24
C GLN A 65 -13.01 0.23 -0.50
N MET A 66 -12.84 1.41 0.10
CA MET A 66 -11.70 1.71 0.98
C MET A 66 -11.68 0.81 2.22
N GLY A 67 -12.82 0.61 2.87
CA GLY A 67 -12.93 -0.30 4.02
C GLY A 67 -12.58 -1.74 3.66
N ARG A 68 -13.04 -2.21 2.50
CA ARG A 68 -12.67 -3.52 1.95
C ARG A 68 -11.18 -3.59 1.62
N ALA A 69 -10.62 -2.55 1.02
CA ALA A 69 -9.21 -2.47 0.69
C ALA A 69 -8.34 -2.58 1.95
N TYR A 70 -8.63 -1.78 2.98
CA TYR A 70 -7.92 -1.86 4.25
C TYR A 70 -8.07 -3.22 4.94
N LYS A 71 -9.24 -3.85 4.88
CA LYS A 71 -9.43 -5.19 5.45
C LYS A 71 -8.58 -6.24 4.75
N ILE A 72 -8.52 -6.20 3.43
CA ILE A 72 -7.70 -7.12 2.62
C ILE A 72 -6.21 -6.87 2.88
N LEU A 73 -5.79 -5.61 2.89
CA LEU A 73 -4.41 -5.22 3.18
C LEU A 73 -4.01 -5.65 4.60
N ARG A 74 -4.85 -5.42 5.60
CA ARG A 74 -4.62 -5.86 7.00
C ARG A 74 -4.49 -7.37 7.12
N ASN A 75 -5.24 -8.14 6.32
CA ASN A 75 -5.16 -9.59 6.35
C ASN A 75 -4.00 -10.16 5.52
N SER A 76 -3.44 -9.35 4.60
CA SER A 76 -2.38 -9.78 3.68
C SER A 76 -0.99 -9.27 4.07
N LEU A 77 -0.93 -8.25 4.92
CA LEU A 77 0.30 -7.62 5.39
C LEU A 77 0.48 -7.88 6.89
N ASP A 78 1.72 -8.09 7.30
CA ASP A 78 2.07 -8.12 8.72
C ASP A 78 1.83 -6.74 9.36
N SER A 79 1.59 -6.72 10.68
CA SER A 79 1.28 -5.51 11.43
C SER A 79 2.28 -4.38 11.20
N LYS A 80 3.58 -4.70 11.09
CA LYS A 80 4.64 -3.74 10.80
C LYS A 80 4.47 -3.11 9.41
N SER A 81 4.26 -3.92 8.38
CA SER A 81 4.09 -3.47 6.99
C SER A 81 2.81 -2.65 6.81
N PHE A 82 1.72 -3.05 7.48
CA PHE A 82 0.47 -2.27 7.49
C PHE A 82 0.62 -0.93 8.20
N LEU A 83 1.32 -0.89 9.35
CA LEU A 83 1.62 0.36 10.04
C LEU A 83 2.51 1.27 9.20
N ASN A 84 3.55 0.74 8.55
CA ASN A 84 4.39 1.51 7.63
C ASN A 84 3.56 2.12 6.49
N LEU A 85 2.63 1.37 5.90
CA LEU A 85 1.72 1.91 4.86
C LEU A 85 0.88 3.08 5.37
N LEU A 86 0.34 2.98 6.59
CA LEU A 86 -0.40 4.07 7.22
C LEU A 86 0.52 5.25 7.53
N PHE A 87 1.70 5.02 8.11
CA PHE A 87 2.69 6.04 8.40
C PHE A 87 3.10 6.80 7.15
N LEU A 88 3.37 6.11 6.04
CA LEU A 88 3.71 6.74 4.75
C LEU A 88 2.60 7.67 4.24
N ARG A 89 1.34 7.41 4.59
CA ARG A 89 0.22 8.30 4.27
C ARG A 89 0.09 9.49 5.22
N PHE A 90 0.46 9.34 6.48
CA PHE A 90 0.34 10.41 7.50
C PHE A 90 1.58 11.31 7.63
N LEU A 91 2.75 10.87 7.13
CA LEU A 91 4.03 11.60 7.18
C LEU A 91 4.40 12.31 5.87
N LYS A 92 3.48 12.36 4.90
CA LYS A 92 3.65 13.11 3.65
C LYS A 92 3.17 14.55 3.79
#